data_AF-A0A957M8V5-F1
#
_entry.id   AF-A0A957M8V5-F1
#
_cell.length_a   1.000
_cell.length_b   1.000
_cell.length_c   1.000
_cell.angle_alpha   90.00
_cell.angle_beta   90.00
_cell.angle_gamma   90.00
#
_symmetry.space_group_name_H-M   'P 1'
#
loop_
_entity.id
_entity.type
_entity.pdbx_description
1 polymer ?
#
loop_
_entity_poly.entity_id
_entity_poly.type
_entity_poly.pdbx_seq_one_letter_code
_entity_poly.pdbx_strand_id
1 'polypeptide(L)' 'MKTRIAVLADYASLSIDHKLNIMGIFTTINAPQVPVVHPQMKLVTQFEFDASEAGQRPMRVTLVDDDGHELFGIGGTVT' A
#
# COMPACT_ATOMS: atom_id res chain seq x y z
N MET A 1 2.02 -16.90 -0.46
CA MET A 1 1.47 -15.54 -0.49
C MET A 1 2.00 -14.88 -1.73
N LYS A 2 1.11 -14.47 -2.63
CA LYS A 2 1.46 -13.79 -3.87
C LYS A 2 0.90 -12.37 -3.83
N THR A 3 1.75 -11.38 -4.02
CA THR A 3 1.31 -9.98 -4.18
C THR A 3 0.77 -9.78 -5.59
N ARG A 4 -0.50 -9.39 -5.72
CA ARG A 4 -1.11 -9.05 -7.02
C ARG A 4 -1.04 -7.55 -7.32
N ILE A 5 -1.22 -6.73 -6.29
CA ILE A 5 -1.19 -5.27 -6.38
C ILE A 5 -0.36 -4.74 -5.22
N ALA A 6 0.54 -3.80 -5.51
CA ALA A 6 1.28 -3.01 -4.53
C ALA A 6 1.66 -1.69 -5.18
N VAL A 7 0.80 -0.68 -5.05
CA VAL A 7 0.96 0.61 -5.73
C VAL A 7 0.66 1.77 -4.78
N LEU A 8 1.30 2.91 -5.07
CA LEU A 8 0.87 4.21 -4.55
C LEU A 8 -0.10 4.84 -5.53
N ALA A 9 -1.16 5.46 -4.99
CA ALA A 9 -2.17 6.14 -5.80
C ALA A 9 -2.72 7.39 -5.09
N ASP A 10 -3.25 8.34 -5.86
CA ASP A 10 -3.93 9.50 -5.30
C ASP A 10 -5.28 9.12 -4.67
N TYR A 11 -5.96 8.11 -5.24
CA TYR A 11 -7.27 7.66 -4.77
C TYR A 11 -7.48 6.14 -4.88
N ALA A 12 -8.17 5.59 -3.89
CA ALA A 12 -8.63 4.20 -3.87
C ALA A 12 -10.01 4.06 -3.22
N SER A 13 -10.88 3.23 -3.78
CA SER A 13 -12.18 2.90 -3.20
C SER A 13 -12.66 1.50 -3.58
N LEU A 14 -13.61 0.99 -2.79
CA LEU A 14 -14.40 -0.18 -3.14
C LEU A 14 -15.77 0.30 -3.60
N SER A 15 -16.24 -0.21 -4.74
CA SER A 15 -17.63 -0.07 -5.14
C SER A 15 -18.55 -0.91 -4.25
N ILE A 16 -19.86 -0.70 -4.40
CA ILE A 16 -20.89 -1.48 -3.67
C ILE A 16 -20.77 -2.97 -3.99
N ASP A 17 -20.37 -3.34 -5.22
CA ASP A 17 -20.10 -4.72 -5.64
C ASP A 17 -18.67 -5.19 -5.34
N HIS A 18 -17.96 -4.53 -4.43
CA HIS A 18 -16.61 -4.87 -3.96
C HIS A 18 -15.53 -4.90 -5.04
N LYS A 19 -15.70 -4.15 -6.13
CA LYS A 19 -14.64 -3.94 -7.12
C LYS A 19 -13.70 -2.84 -6.64
N LEU A 20 -12.41 -3.12 -6.77
CA LEU A 20 -11.34 -2.18 -6.40
C LEU A 20 -11.14 -1.16 -7.52
N ASN A 21 -11.36 0.11 -7.20
CA ASN A 21 -11.04 1.24 -8.06
C ASN A 21 -9.76 1.91 -7.57
N ILE A 22 -8.81 2.11 -8.48
CA ILE A 22 -7.55 2.81 -8.22
C ILE A 22 -7.39 3.90 -9.27
N MET A 23 -7.19 5.14 -8.84
CA MET A 23 -7.03 6.29 -9.74
C MET A 23 -5.77 7.05 -9.38
N GLY A 24 -5.04 7.49 -10.42
CA GLY A 24 -3.78 8.21 -10.25
C GLY A 24 -2.69 7.33 -9.66
N ILE A 25 -2.43 6.14 -10.23
CA ILE A 25 -1.25 5.34 -9.84
C ILE A 25 0.01 6.12 -10.22
N PHE A 26 0.94 6.27 -9.28
CA PHE A 26 2.17 7.00 -9.51
C PHE A 26 3.38 6.30 -8.89
N THR A 27 4.55 6.60 -9.44
CA THR A 27 5.86 6.18 -8.91
C THR A 27 6.77 7.37 -8.63
N THR A 28 6.38 8.57 -9.06
CA THR A 28 7.19 9.79 -8.98
C THR A 28 6.34 10.94 -8.47
N ILE A 29 6.85 11.66 -7.48
CA ILE A 29 6.26 12.92 -7.02
C ILE A 29 6.96 14.05 -7.78
N ASN A 30 6.19 14.84 -8.54
CA ASN A 30 6.71 16.02 -9.21
C ASN A 30 6.67 17.21 -8.25
N ALA A 31 7.84 17.68 -7.81
CA ALA A 31 7.96 18.80 -6.89
C ALA A 31 9.04 19.77 -7.37
N PRO A 32 8.72 21.07 -7.57
CA PRO A 32 9.68 22.05 -8.07
C PRO A 32 10.75 22.44 -7.03
N GLN A 33 10.47 22.24 -5.75
CA GLN A 33 11.40 22.44 -4.65
C GLN A 33 11.08 21.51 -3.48
N VAL A 34 12.07 21.21 -2.65
CA VAL A 34 11.95 20.37 -1.44
C VAL A 34 12.33 21.19 -0.19
N PRO A 35 11.70 20.97 0.98
CA PRO A 35 10.69 19.93 1.27
C PRO A 35 9.33 20.21 0.63
N VAL A 36 8.61 19.14 0.30
CA VAL A 36 7.26 19.19 -0.29
C VAL A 36 6.32 18.26 0.47
N VAL A 37 5.05 18.63 0.56
CA VAL A 37 3.99 17.77 1.09
C VAL A 37 3.14 17.30 -0.08
N HIS A 38 3.07 15.98 -0.31
CA HIS A 38 2.17 15.40 -1.32
C HIS A 38 0.74 15.32 -0.74
N PRO A 39 -0.28 15.92 -1.39
CA PRO A 39 -1.60 16.08 -0.77
C PRO A 39 -2.32 14.76 -0.44
N GLN A 40 -2.21 13.74 -1.31
CA GLN A 40 -2.91 12.47 -1.14
C GLN A 40 -2.03 11.29 -1.56
N MET A 41 -1.74 10.38 -0.64
CA MET A 41 -1.03 9.15 -0.92
C MET A 41 -1.78 7.97 -0.30
N LYS A 42 -2.21 7.03 -1.14
CA LYS A 42 -2.83 5.77 -0.73
C LYS A 42 -1.90 4.63 -1.10
N LEU A 43 -1.58 3.77 -0.13
CA LEU A 43 -1.01 2.46 -0.41
C LEU A 43 -2.15 1.48 -0.68
N VAL A 44 -2.18 0.91 -1.88
CA VAL A 44 -3.15 -0.13 -2.25
C VAL A 44 -2.41 -1.44 -2.43
N THR A 45 -2.79 -2.44 -1.65
CA THR A 45 -2.21 -3.78 -1.70
C THR A 45 -3.27 -4.85 -1.83
N GLN A 46 -2.97 -5.89 -2.61
CA GLN A 46 -3.79 -7.08 -2.74
C GLN A 46 -2.88 -8.31 -2.69
N PHE A 47 -3.20 -9.22 -1.76
CA PHE A 47 -2.50 -10.48 -1.58
C PHE A 47 -3.41 -11.64 -1.94
N GLU A 48 -2.83 -12.69 -2.50
CA GLU A 48 -3.45 -13.98 -2.74
C GLU A 48 -2.72 -15.02 -1.89
N PHE A 49 -3.49 -15.86 -1.21
CA PHE A 49 -2.98 -16.90 -0.32
C PHE A 49 -3.42 -18.27 -0.83
N ASP A 50 -2.52 -19.24 -0.74
CA ASP A 50 -2.86 -20.64 -1.01
C ASP A 50 -3.62 -21.25 0.18
N ALA A 51 -4.35 -22.34 -0.06
CA ALA A 51 -5.11 -23.02 1.00
C ALA A 51 -4.22 -23.49 2.18
N SER A 52 -2.95 -23.84 1.91
CA SER A 52 -1.97 -24.18 2.94
C SER A 52 -1.56 -22.99 3.82
N GLU A 53 -1.89 -21.77 3.40
CA GLU A 53 -1.55 -20.53 4.09
C GLU A 53 -2.71 -19.99 4.94
N ALA A 54 -3.86 -20.65 4.91
CA ALA A 54 -5.05 -20.29 5.66
C ALA A 54 -4.78 -20.06 7.17
N GLY A 55 -5.53 -19.13 7.75
CA GLY A 55 -5.41 -18.72 9.15
C GLY A 55 -4.90 -17.29 9.30
N GLN A 56 -4.83 -16.83 10.55
CA GLN A 56 -4.38 -15.47 10.85
C GLN A 56 -2.90 -15.29 10.53
N ARG A 57 -2.59 -14.28 9.70
CA ARG A 57 -1.22 -13.91 9.35
C ARG A 57 -0.94 -12.48 9.78
N PRO A 58 0.09 -12.24 10.62
CA PRO A 58 0.51 -10.88 10.92
C PRO A 58 1.09 -10.24 9.66
N MET A 59 0.67 -9.01 9.38
CA MET A 59 1.15 -8.20 8.28
C MET A 59 1.64 -6.87 8.82
N ARG A 60 2.81 -6.42 8.33
CA ARG A 60 3.35 -5.09 8.64
C ARG A 60 3.73 -4.40 7.34
N VAL A 61 3.32 -3.15 7.21
CA VAL A 61 3.79 -2.23 6.19
C VAL A 61 4.72 -1.25 6.88
N THR A 62 5.95 -1.14 6.39
CA THR A 62 6.95 -0.22 6.95
C THR A 62 7.40 0.76 5.87
N LEU A 63 7.37 2.05 6.19
CA LEU A 63 8.04 3.09 5.43
C LEU A 63 9.46 3.24 6.00
N VAL A 64 10.45 3.16 5.12
CA VAL A 64 11.87 3.26 5.46
C VAL A 64 12.52 4.45 4.74
N ASP A 65 13.61 4.95 5.30
CA ASP A 65 14.51 5.88 4.60
C ASP A 65 15.46 5.13 3.64
N ASP A 66 16.38 5.87 3.02
CA ASP A 66 17.37 5.34 2.09
C ASP A 66 18.42 4.44 2.75
N ASP A 67 18.67 4.62 4.05
CA ASP A 67 19.53 3.76 4.86
C ASP A 67 18.79 2.52 5.40
N GLY A 68 17.48 2.42 5.18
CA GLY A 68 16.64 1.32 5.63
C GLY A 68 16.13 1.46 7.06
N HIS A 69 16.31 2.61 7.72
CA HIS A 69 15.71 2.86 9.02
C HIS A 69 14.20 3.04 8.90
N GLU A 70 13.47 2.44 9.83
CA GLU A 70 12.02 2.59 9.90
C GLU A 70 11.64 4.02 10.29
N LEU A 71 10.97 4.72 9.36
CA LEU A 71 10.36 6.03 9.61
C LEU A 71 8.98 5.87 10.23
N PHE A 72 8.23 4.86 9.79
CA PHE A 72 6.86 4.59 10.23
C PHE A 72 6.42 3.17 9.88
N GLY A 73 5.55 2.56 10.70
CA GLY A 73 5.03 1.23 10.46
C GLY A 73 3.56 1.08 10.84
N ILE A 74 2.80 0.35 10.02
CA ILE A 74 1.42 -0.07 10.30
C ILE A 74 1.41 -1.59 10.38
N GLY A 75 0.93 -2.12 11.50
CA GLY A 75 0.71 -3.55 11.71
C GLY A 75 -0.78 -3.92 11.70
N GLY A 76 -1.09 -5.14 11.27
CA GLY A 76 -2.43 -5.72 11.33
C GLY A 76 -2.40 -7.24 11.14
N THR A 77 -3.57 -7.86 11.16
CA THR A 77 -3.73 -9.29 10.92
C THR A 77 -4.63 -9.51 9.71
N VAL A 78 -4.19 -10.34 8.77
CA VAL A 78 -5.00 -10.78 7.63
C VAL A 78 -5.58 -12.15 7.98
N THR A 79 -6.84 -12.39 7.62
CA THR A 79 -7.58 -13.63 7.91
C THR A 79 -8.05 -14.28 6.62
#